data_AF-A0A920V950-F1
#
_entry.id   AF-A0A920V950-F1
#
_cell.length_a   1.000
_cell.length_b   1.000
_cell.length_c   1.000
_cell.angle_alpha   90.00
_cell.angle_beta   90.00
_cell.angle_gamma   90.00
#
_symmetry.space_group_name_H-M   'P 1'
#
loop_
_entity.id
_entity.type
_entity.pdbx_description
1 polymer ?
#
loop_
_entity_poly.entity_id
_entity_poly.type
_entity_poly.pdbx_seq_one_letter_code
_entity_poly.pdbx_strand_id
1 'polypeptide(L)'
;MAKAMNRSLANVLFSGFGDTSTSESSDGTKGEMKPIEASDASIMMAFAQKVIVIPGYGMAVAQAQQKVWEFCQLLMERGVEVKFAIHPVAGRMPGHMNVLLAEAGVPYDFILMPMRSIKNLRVVM
;
A
#
# COMPACT_ATOMS: atom_id res chain seq x y z
N MET A 1 -5.83 -14.45 5.65
CA MET A 1 -4.39 -14.12 5.57
C MET A 1 -3.62 -15.11 4.67
N ALA A 2 -3.60 -16.42 4.97
CA ALA A 2 -2.88 -17.43 4.18
C ALA A 2 -3.15 -17.38 2.65
N LYS A 3 -4.42 -17.33 2.23
CA LYS A 3 -4.82 -17.21 0.81
C LYS A 3 -4.35 -15.90 0.15
N ALA A 4 -4.22 -14.81 0.91
CA ALA A 4 -3.76 -13.51 0.38
C ALA A 4 -2.23 -13.43 0.27
N MET A 5 -1.51 -14.24 1.04
CA MET A 5 -0.05 -14.38 1.00
C MET A 5 0.41 -15.47 0.01
N ASN A 6 -0.53 -16.12 -0.69
CA ASN A 6 -0.27 -17.30 -1.52
C ASN A 6 0.52 -18.41 -0.79
N ARG A 7 0.31 -18.57 0.52
CA ARG A 7 0.92 -19.60 1.37
C ARG A 7 -0.15 -20.51 1.94
N SER A 8 0.11 -21.83 1.96
CA SER A 8 -0.76 -22.78 2.65
C SER A 8 -0.68 -22.60 4.17
N LEU A 9 -1.74 -22.95 4.89
CA LEU A 9 -1.78 -22.86 6.36
C LEU A 9 -0.67 -23.71 7.00
N ALA A 10 -0.43 -24.91 6.46
CA ALA A 10 0.65 -25.79 6.89
C ALA A 10 2.03 -25.12 6.74
N ASN A 11 2.29 -24.44 5.61
CA ASN A 11 3.54 -23.70 5.39
C ASN A 11 3.66 -22.43 6.23
N VAL A 12 2.61 -21.97 6.91
CA VAL A 12 2.71 -20.83 7.85
C VAL A 12 2.98 -21.34 9.26
N LEU A 13 2.40 -22.48 9.65
CA LEU A 13 2.57 -23.07 10.97
C LEU A 13 3.87 -23.89 11.13
N PHE A 14 4.35 -24.53 10.06
CA PHE A 14 5.49 -25.46 10.10
C PHE A 14 6.69 -25.00 9.27
N SER A 15 6.74 -23.75 8.81
CA SER A 15 7.81 -23.22 7.95
C SER A 15 9.22 -23.17 8.58
N GLY A 16 9.37 -23.59 9.84
CA GLY A 16 10.68 -23.75 10.51
C GLY A 16 11.05 -25.20 10.86
N PHE A 17 10.23 -26.20 10.49
CA PHE A 17 10.47 -27.61 10.81
C PHE A 17 10.96 -28.34 9.56
N GLY A 18 12.27 -28.22 9.27
CA GLY A 18 12.93 -28.88 8.13
C GLY A 18 12.92 -28.04 6.86
N ASP A 19 13.82 -27.06 6.77
CA ASP A 19 14.08 -26.35 5.52
C ASP A 19 14.93 -27.24 4.60
N THR A 20 14.31 -27.83 3.58
CA THR A 20 14.99 -28.54 2.48
C THR A 20 14.50 -28.05 1.13
N SER A 21 14.04 -26.79 1.06
CA SER A 21 13.75 -26.13 -0.21
C SER A 21 14.86 -25.14 -0.50
N THR A 22 15.80 -25.58 -1.33
CA THR A 22 16.80 -24.76 -2.00
C THR A 22 16.16 -23.46 -2.48
N SER A 23 16.63 -22.34 -1.93
CA SER A 23 16.33 -21.01 -2.44
C SER A 23 16.68 -20.98 -3.93
N GLU A 24 15.67 -20.97 -4.80
CA GLU A 24 15.87 -20.47 -6.15
C GLU A 24 16.37 -19.04 -6.00
N SER A 25 17.63 -18.84 -6.36
CA SER A 25 18.25 -17.53 -6.46
C SER A 25 17.37 -16.68 -7.38
N SER A 26 16.63 -15.74 -6.78
CA SER A 26 15.89 -14.75 -7.54
C SER A 26 16.87 -14.07 -8.49
N ASP A 27 16.55 -14.09 -9.79
CA ASP A 27 17.16 -13.25 -10.82
C ASP A 27 17.46 -11.88 -10.21
N GLY A 28 18.74 -11.49 -10.19
CA GLY A 28 19.22 -10.36 -9.39
C GLY A 28 18.41 -9.09 -9.66
N THR A 29 18.33 -8.21 -8.66
CA THR A 29 17.53 -6.98 -8.72
C THR A 29 17.72 -6.23 -10.05
N LYS A 30 16.71 -6.29 -10.92
CA LYS A 30 16.73 -5.60 -12.22
C LYS A 30 16.19 -4.18 -12.03
N GLY A 31 17.09 -3.21 -11.93
CA GLY A 31 16.77 -1.78 -11.90
C GLY A 31 17.66 -0.96 -10.97
N GLU A 32 17.72 0.35 -11.22
CA GLU A 32 18.37 1.33 -10.34
C GLU A 32 17.33 2.11 -9.54
N MET A 33 17.62 2.39 -8.27
CA MET A 33 16.79 3.26 -7.46
C MET A 33 16.94 4.71 -7.92
N LYS A 34 15.81 5.40 -8.11
CA LYS A 34 15.79 6.82 -8.47
C LYS A 34 15.33 7.63 -7.26
N PRO A 35 16.24 8.34 -6.56
CA PRO A 35 15.83 9.23 -5.50
C PRO A 35 15.02 10.39 -6.07
N ILE A 36 14.02 10.84 -5.32
CA ILE A 36 13.20 12.01 -5.64
C ILE A 36 12.94 12.78 -4.34
N GLU A 37 13.00 14.11 -4.43
CA GLU A 37 12.70 14.98 -3.30
C GLU A 37 11.19 15.13 -3.10
N ALA A 38 10.78 15.43 -1.87
CA ALA A 38 9.35 15.57 -1.53
C ALA A 38 8.67 16.70 -2.31
N SER A 39 9.40 17.79 -2.61
CA SER A 39 8.91 18.90 -3.42
C SER A 39 8.52 18.45 -4.83
N ASP A 40 9.37 17.65 -5.47
CA ASP A 40 9.16 17.21 -6.83
C ASP A 40 8.02 16.20 -6.90
N ALA A 41 7.95 15.28 -5.93
CA ALA A 41 6.83 14.36 -5.80
C ALA A 41 5.49 15.10 -5.60
N SER A 42 5.49 16.20 -4.82
CA SER A 42 4.29 17.02 -4.60
C SER A 42 3.81 17.72 -5.86
N ILE A 43 4.74 18.20 -6.71
CA ILE A 43 4.43 18.82 -7.99
C ILE A 43 3.83 17.77 -8.94
N MET A 44 4.45 16.59 -9.01
CA MET A 44 3.95 15.49 -9.85
C MET A 44 2.53 15.07 -9.44
N MET A 45 2.25 14.99 -8.14
CA MET A 45 0.92 14.66 -7.63
C MET A 45 -0.09 15.79 -7.85
N ALA A 46 0.33 17.06 -7.76
CA ALA A 46 -0.54 18.22 -7.95
C ALA A 46 -1.07 18.35 -9.39
N PHE A 47 -0.30 17.90 -10.38
CA PHE A 47 -0.72 17.91 -11.79
C PHE A 47 -1.22 16.55 -12.29
N ALA A 48 -1.29 15.54 -11.41
CA ALA A 48 -1.84 14.24 -11.77
C ALA A 48 -3.37 14.33 -11.90
N GLN A 49 -3.95 13.58 -12.85
CA GLN A 49 -5.40 13.46 -12.94
C GLN A 49 -5.99 12.56 -11.85
N LYS A 50 -5.21 11.55 -11.44
CA LYS A 50 -5.63 10.51 -10.50
C LYS A 50 -4.45 10.06 -9.66
N VAL A 51 -4.65 10.00 -8.34
CA VAL A 51 -3.66 9.54 -7.36
C VAL A 51 -4.24 8.38 -6.57
N ILE A 52 -3.48 7.29 -6.49
CA ILE A 52 -3.85 6.12 -5.69
C ILE A 52 -2.87 5.99 -4.53
N VAL A 53 -3.39 6.07 -3.31
CA VAL A 53 -2.62 5.95 -2.08
C VAL A 53 -2.68 4.51 -1.59
N ILE A 54 -1.51 3.89 -1.40
CA ILE A 54 -1.38 2.52 -0.89
C ILE A 54 -0.85 2.59 0.54
N PRO A 55 -1.71 2.54 1.58
CA PRO A 55 -1.25 2.55 2.96
C PRO A 55 -0.57 1.23 3.32
N GLY A 56 0.52 1.34 4.09
CA GLY A 56 1.30 0.21 4.58
C GLY A 56 1.56 0.29 6.09
N TYR A 57 2.26 -0.72 6.63
CA TYR A 57 2.58 -0.76 8.06
C TYR A 57 3.39 0.46 8.53
N GLY A 58 4.26 1.03 7.69
CA GLY A 58 5.04 2.23 8.02
C GLY A 58 4.17 3.43 8.41
N MET A 59 3.01 3.59 7.76
CA MET A 59 2.04 4.64 8.10
C MET A 59 1.49 4.48 9.53
N ALA A 60 1.23 3.24 9.94
CA ALA A 60 0.73 2.92 11.28
C ALA A 60 1.79 3.17 12.36
N VAL A 61 3.04 2.79 12.10
CA VAL A 61 4.14 3.03 13.04
C VAL A 61 4.39 4.53 13.23
N ALA A 62 4.35 5.28 12.13
CA ALA A 62 4.56 6.73 12.15
C ALA A 62 3.33 7.53 12.63
N GLN A 63 2.19 6.89 12.88
CA GLN A 63 0.92 7.56 13.22
C GLN A 63 0.54 8.66 12.20
N ALA A 64 0.77 8.39 10.92
CA ALA A 64 0.64 9.38 9.85
C ALA A 64 -0.76 9.47 9.24
N GLN A 65 -1.73 8.69 9.71
CA GLN A 65 -3.07 8.54 9.08
C GLN A 65 -3.81 9.88 8.91
N GLN A 66 -3.74 10.76 9.90
CA GLN A 66 -4.39 12.08 9.85
C GLN A 66 -3.71 12.99 8.81
N LYS A 67 -2.37 13.02 8.78
CA LYS A 67 -1.61 13.85 7.84
C LYS A 67 -1.74 13.39 6.39
N VAL A 68 -1.81 12.08 6.17
CA VAL A 68 -2.09 11.52 4.85
C VAL A 68 -3.48 11.93 4.37
N TRP A 69 -4.49 11.93 5.26
CA TRP A 69 -5.83 12.37 4.89
C TRP A 69 -5.91 13.87 4.59
N GLU A 70 -5.32 14.73 5.43
CA GLU A 70 -5.19 16.17 5.17
C GLU A 70 -4.54 16.43 3.78
N PHE A 71 -3.46 15.71 3.47
CA PHE A 71 -2.80 15.79 2.17
C PHE A 71 -3.71 15.37 1.00
N CYS A 72 -4.49 14.30 1.18
CA CYS A 72 -5.45 13.86 0.16
C CYS A 72 -6.55 14.90 -0.06
N GLN A 73 -7.02 15.57 0.99
CA GLN A 73 -8.00 16.65 0.87
C GLN A 73 -7.46 17.82 0.04
N LEU A 74 -6.22 18.24 0.28
CA LEU A 74 -5.56 19.29 -0.50
C LEU A 74 -5.43 18.92 -1.99
N LEU A 75 -5.21 17.64 -2.31
CA LEU A 75 -5.21 17.17 -3.69
C LEU A 75 -6.62 17.18 -4.31
N MET A 76 -7.64 16.80 -3.55
CA MET A 76 -9.03 16.83 -4.01
C MET A 76 -9.53 18.26 -4.27
N GLU A 77 -9.13 19.24 -3.44
CA GLU A 77 -9.42 20.66 -3.67
C GLU A 77 -8.85 21.18 -4.99
N ARG A 78 -7.73 20.59 -5.45
CA ARG A 78 -7.12 20.89 -6.75
C ARG A 78 -7.77 20.15 -7.92
N GLY A 79 -8.81 19.35 -7.67
CA GLY A 79 -9.53 18.58 -8.70
C GLY A 79 -8.89 17.24 -9.05
N VAL A 80 -7.95 16.74 -8.25
CA VAL A 80 -7.32 15.42 -8.45
C VAL A 80 -8.21 14.31 -7.89
N GLU A 81 -8.45 13.24 -8.66
CA GLU A 81 -9.20 12.07 -8.17
C GLU A 81 -8.30 11.23 -7.24
N VAL A 82 -8.58 11.23 -5.94
CA VAL A 82 -7.82 10.44 -4.96
C VAL A 82 -8.56 9.16 -4.59
N LYS A 83 -7.85 8.02 -4.56
CA LYS A 83 -8.40 6.73 -4.09
C LYS A 83 -7.41 5.99 -3.20
N PHE A 84 -7.91 5.27 -2.20
CA PHE A 84 -7.12 4.42 -1.33
C PHE A 84 -7.18 2.97 -1.79
N ALA A 85 -6.03 2.30 -1.80
CA ALA A 85 -5.89 0.92 -2.24
C ALA A 85 -5.31 0.07 -1.11
N ILE A 86 -6.15 -0.76 -0.48
CA ILE A 86 -5.75 -1.54 0.68
C ILE A 86 -5.39 -2.98 0.26
N HIS A 87 -4.16 -3.39 0.57
CA HIS A 87 -3.78 -4.79 0.47
C HIS A 87 -4.42 -5.58 1.63
N PRO A 88 -5.02 -6.77 1.39
CA PRO A 88 -5.65 -7.58 2.45
C PRO A 88 -4.77 -8.00 3.64
N VAL A 89 -3.44 -7.84 3.52
CA VAL A 89 -2.46 -8.15 4.57
C VAL A 89 -1.60 -6.95 4.94
N ALA A 90 -2.00 -5.73 4.52
CA ALA A 90 -1.34 -4.52 4.95
C ALA A 90 -1.51 -4.33 6.46
N GLY A 91 -0.39 -4.11 7.16
CA GLY A 91 -0.35 -3.91 8.61
C GLY A 91 0.06 -5.16 9.38
N ARG A 92 -0.48 -5.27 10.60
CA ARG A 92 -0.19 -6.38 11.55
C ARG A 92 -1.44 -7.13 12.00
N MET A 93 -2.62 -6.66 11.61
CA MET A 93 -3.91 -7.25 11.95
C MET A 93 -4.78 -7.26 10.69
N PRO A 94 -5.64 -8.27 10.47
CA PRO A 94 -6.64 -8.21 9.40
C PRO A 94 -7.47 -6.93 9.50
N GLY A 95 -7.54 -6.16 8.41
CA GLY A 95 -8.28 -4.90 8.39
C GLY A 95 -7.64 -3.75 9.17
N HIS A 96 -6.36 -3.87 9.58
CA HIS A 96 -5.65 -2.82 10.33
C HIS A 96 -5.76 -1.46 9.62
N MET A 97 -5.50 -1.40 8.31
CA MET A 97 -5.56 -0.15 7.56
C MET A 97 -6.98 0.43 7.47
N ASN A 98 -8.01 -0.41 7.43
CA ASN A 98 -9.40 0.06 7.43
C ASN A 98 -9.74 0.81 8.73
N VAL A 99 -9.24 0.31 9.87
CA VAL A 99 -9.44 0.95 11.16
C VAL A 99 -8.73 2.31 11.23
N LEU A 100 -7.45 2.37 10.83
CA LEU A 100 -6.69 3.63 10.87
C LEU A 100 -7.25 4.70 9.91
N LEU A 101 -7.74 4.29 8.74
CA LEU A 101 -8.39 5.23 7.81
C LEU A 101 -9.76 5.68 8.34
N ALA A 102 -10.51 4.80 9.00
CA ALA A 102 -11.75 5.18 9.66
C ALA A 102 -11.50 6.16 10.83
N GLU A 103 -10.43 5.95 11.61
CA GLU A 103 -10.00 6.87 12.67
C GLU A 103 -9.61 8.25 12.11
N ALA A 104 -8.96 8.29 10.95
CA ALA A 104 -8.64 9.53 10.25
C ALA A 104 -9.86 10.21 9.59
N GLY A 105 -11.04 9.58 9.62
CA GLY A 105 -12.27 10.15 9.05
C GLY A 105 -12.39 10.02 7.53
N VAL A 106 -11.68 9.07 6.91
CA VAL A 106 -11.75 8.82 5.47
C VAL A 106 -13.08 8.14 5.12
N PRO A 107 -13.92 8.72 4.24
CA PRO A 107 -15.16 8.06 3.83
C PRO A 107 -14.87 6.78 3.05
N TYR A 108 -15.69 5.75 3.29
CA TYR A 108 -15.49 4.42 2.68
C TYR A 108 -15.56 4.43 1.15
N ASP A 109 -16.22 5.41 0.55
CA ASP A 109 -16.34 5.56 -0.92
C ASP A 109 -14.99 5.80 -1.60
N PHE A 110 -14.00 6.31 -0.86
CA PHE A 110 -12.63 6.50 -1.35
C PHE A 110 -11.78 5.23 -1.24
N ILE A 111 -12.28 4.17 -0.60
CA ILE A 111 -11.54 2.94 -0.35
C ILE A 111 -11.86 1.89 -1.41
N LEU A 112 -10.89 1.61 -2.28
CA LEU A 112 -10.96 0.51 -3.24
C LEU A 112 -10.56 -0.81 -2.56
N MET A 113 -11.50 -1.75 -2.54
CA MET A 113 -11.28 -3.16 -2.21
C MET A 113 -11.77 -3.97 -3.41
N PRO A 114 -10.92 -4.50 -4.33
CA PRO A 114 -9.69 -5.29 -4.10
C PRO A 114 -8.48 -4.98 -5.02
N MET A 115 -7.28 -5.42 -4.62
CA MET A 115 -6.01 -5.29 -5.38
C MET A 115 -6.01 -5.90 -6.80
N ARG A 116 -7.00 -6.73 -7.15
CA ARG A 116 -7.20 -7.22 -8.54
C ARG A 116 -7.45 -6.08 -9.53
N SER A 117 -8.06 -4.98 -9.09
CA SER A 117 -8.38 -3.84 -9.96
C SER A 117 -7.16 -2.94 -10.25
N ILE A 118 -6.03 -3.16 -9.58
CA ILE A 118 -4.87 -2.25 -9.58
C ILE A 118 -3.67 -2.83 -10.37
N LYS A 119 -3.71 -4.11 -10.75
CA LYS A 119 -2.58 -4.78 -11.43
C LYS A 119 -2.13 -4.13 -12.75
N ASN A 120 -2.94 -3.27 -13.35
CA ASN A 120 -2.61 -2.54 -14.59
C ASN A 120 -2.19 -1.08 -14.36
N LEU A 121 -2.16 -0.61 -13.12
CA LEU A 121 -1.63 0.71 -12.79
C LEU A 121 -0.13 0.59 -12.52
N ARG A 122 0.67 1.35 -13.27
CA ARG A 122 2.07 1.60 -12.90
C ARG A 122 2.05 2.30 -11.55
N VAL A 123 2.37 1.55 -10.50
CA VAL A 123 2.68 2.10 -9.18
C VAL A 123 3.94 2.94 -9.37
N VAL A 124 3.78 4.26 -9.29
CA VAL A 124 4.93 5.18 -9.21
C VAL A 124 5.14 5.45 -7.73
N MET A 125 5.86 4.53 -7.09
CA MET A 125 6.64 4.72 -5.86
C MET A 125 7.46 3.45 -5.62
#